data_AF-A0A3D3SD10-F1
#
_entry.id   AF-A0A3D3SD10-F1
#
_cell.length_a   1.000
_cell.length_b   1.000
_cell.length_c   1.000
_cell.angle_alpha   90.00
_cell.angle_beta   90.00
_cell.angle_gamma   90.00
#
_symmetry.space_group_name_H-M   'P 1'
#
loop_
_entity.id
_entity.type
_entity.pdbx_description
1 polymer ?
#
loop_
_entity_poly.entity_id
_entity_poly.type
_entity_poly.pdbx_seq_one_letter_code
_entity_poly.pdbx_strand_id
1 'polypeptide(L)' 'MKRTLMASLVAWKNKSDRMPLLLYGARQVGKTWLIKEFGTKYFEDTLYINFEIDT' A
#
# COMPACT_ATOMS: atom_id res chain seq x y z
N MET A 1 20.36 -9.55 -0.33
CA MET A 1 19.82 -8.18 -0.22
C MET A 1 18.31 -8.21 -0.53
N LYS A 2 17.46 -8.41 0.49
CA LYS A 2 16.00 -8.49 0.33
C LYS A 2 15.44 -7.08 0.16
N ARG A 3 15.04 -6.69 -1.06
CA ARG A 3 14.15 -5.54 -1.26
C ARG A 3 12.81 -5.92 -0.63
N THR A 4 12.53 -5.43 0.58
CA THR A 4 11.20 -5.64 1.18
C THR A 4 10.18 -4.87 0.35
N LEU A 5 8.95 -5.39 0.22
CA LEU A 5 7.88 -4.69 -0.50
C LEU A 5 7.64 -3.29 0.09
N MET A 6 7.82 -3.13 1.39
CA MET A 6 7.77 -1.83 2.08
C MET A 6 8.78 -0.82 1.51
N ALA A 7 10.03 -1.23 1.26
CA ALA A 7 11.03 -0.33 0.67
C ALA A 7 10.62 0.13 -0.74
N SER A 8 9.91 -0.72 -1.50
CA SER A 8 9.38 -0.35 -2.82
C SER A 8 8.24 0.66 -2.72
N LEU A 9 7.38 0.54 -1.70
CA LEU A 9 6.31 1.51 -1.42
C LEU A 9 6.88 2.87 -0.97
N VAL A 10 7.94 2.87 -0.14
CA VAL A 10 8.64 4.11 0.25
C VAL A 10 9.29 4.78 -0.95
N ALA A 11 9.95 4.01 -1.81
CA ALA A 11 10.53 4.54 -3.05
C ALA A 11 9.44 5.16 -3.95
N TRP A 12 8.27 4.52 -4.06
CA TRP A 12 7.13 5.08 -4.77
C TRP A 12 6.61 6.38 -4.13
N LYS A 13 6.46 6.44 -2.80
CA LYS A 13 6.01 7.65 -2.08
C LYS A 13 6.88 8.85 -2.44
N ASN A 14 8.20 8.63 -2.48
CA ASN A 14 9.21 9.68 -2.64
C ASN A 14 9.37 10.15 -4.10
N LYS A 15 8.68 9.53 -5.07
CA LYS A 15 8.64 10.05 -6.44
C LYS A 15 7.77 11.29 -6.53
N SER A 16 8.28 12.34 -7.16
CA SER A 16 7.57 13.60 -7.42
C SER A 16 6.41 13.44 -8.41
N ASP A 17 6.51 12.45 -9.30
CA ASP A 17 5.58 12.13 -10.38
C ASP A 17 4.85 10.80 -10.17
N ARG A 18 4.60 10.43 -8.90
CA ARG A 18 4.07 9.11 -8.55
C ARG A 18 2.68 8.88 -9.16
N MET A 19 2.54 7.79 -9.91
CA MET A 19 1.26 7.29 -10.42
C MET A 19 0.58 6.37 -9.39
N PRO A 20 -0.74 6.13 -9.46
CA PRO A 20 -1.40 5.13 -8.62
C PRO A 20 -0.73 3.76 -8.68
N LEU A 21 -0.66 3.05 -7.54
CA LEU A 21 -0.11 1.70 -7.45
C LEU A 21 -1.19 0.64 -7.54
N LEU A 22 -0.91 -0.41 -8.29
CA LEU A 22 -1.70 -1.65 -8.33
C LEU A 22 -0.89 -2.77 -7.67
N LEU A 23 -1.42 -3.34 -6.59
CA LEU A 23 -0.74 -4.39 -5.82
C LEU A 23 -1.35 -5.76 -6.12
N TYR A 24 -0.71 -6.51 -7.02
CA TYR A 24 -1.14 -7.85 -7.42
C TYR A 24 -0.50 -8.96 -6.58
N GLY A 25 -1.14 -10.13 -6.55
CA GLY A 25 -0.61 -11.35 -5.92
C GLY A 25 -1.71 -12.30 -5.44
N ALA A 26 -1.33 -13.47 -4.94
CA ALA A 26 -2.27 -14.47 -4.45
C ALA A 26 -3.18 -13.95 -3.32
N ARG A 27 -4.41 -14.48 -3.21
CA ARG A 27 -5.34 -14.12 -2.14
C ARG A 27 -4.74 -14.47 -0.77
N GLN A 28 -5.09 -13.71 0.26
CA GLN A 28 -4.70 -13.96 1.67
C GLN A 28 -3.19 -13.90 2.00
N VAL A 29 -2.34 -13.35 1.13
CA VAL A 29 -0.88 -13.21 1.39
C VAL A 29 -0.47 -11.95 2.18
N GLY A 30 -1.42 -11.22 2.78
CA GLY A 30 -1.13 -10.03 3.58
C GLY A 30 -0.97 -8.71 2.81
N LYS A 31 -1.42 -8.64 1.54
CA LYS A 31 -1.41 -7.40 0.75
C LYS A 31 -2.15 -6.24 1.41
N THR A 32 -3.35 -6.50 1.95
CA THR A 32 -4.16 -5.50 2.66
C THR A 32 -3.44 -4.99 3.90
N TRP A 33 -2.80 -5.88 4.65
CA TRP A 33 -2.03 -5.50 5.84
C TRP A 33 -0.86 -4.59 5.46
N LEU A 34 -0.10 -4.94 4.42
CA LEU A 34 1.04 -4.15 3.96
C LEU A 34 0.64 -2.71 3.59
N ILE A 35 -0.46 -2.51 2.86
CA ILE A 35 -0.92 -1.18 2.44
C ILE A 35 -1.44 -0.37 3.63
N LYS A 36 -2.18 -0.99 4.56
CA LYS A 36 -2.64 -0.32 5.79
C LYS A 36 -1.46 0.13 6.65
N GLU A 37 -0.51 -0.76 6.90
CA GLU A 37 0.69 -0.47 7.68
C GLU A 37 1.56 0.62 7.03
N PHE A 38 1.70 0.59 5.71
CA PHE A 38 2.39 1.62 4.95
C PHE A 38 1.66 2.99 5.04
N GLY A 39 0.33 2.99 4.96
CA GLY A 39 -0.49 4.17 5.17
C GLY A 39 -0.20 4.81 6.53
N THR A 40 -0.41 4.05 7.61
CA THR A 40 -0.24 4.52 9.00
C THR A 40 1.18 5.02 9.29
N LYS A 41 2.22 4.41 8.71
CA LYS A 41 3.62 4.78 8.99
C LYS A 41 4.11 6.00 8.23
N TYR A 42 3.56 6.26 7.04
CA TYR A 42 4.17 7.22 6.11
C TYR A 42 3.25 8.37 5.71
N PHE A 43 1.98 8.36 6.15
CA PHE A 43 1.02 9.43 5.91
C PHE A 43 0.33 9.79 7.23
N GLU A 44 0.07 11.08 7.43
CA GLU A 44 -0.66 11.58 8.60
C GLU A 44 -2.13 11.11 8.56
N ASP A 45 -2.76 11.24 7.39
CA ASP A 45 -4.13 10.82 7.14
C ASP A 45 -4.22 9.72 6.08
N THR A 46 -5.14 8.77 6.28
CA THR A 46 -5.41 7.69 5.33
C THR A 46 -6.91 7.42 5.22
N LEU A 47 -7.40 7.22 4.00
CA LEU A 47 -8.77 6.78 3.71
C LEU A 47 -8.74 5.37 3.13
N TYR A 48 -9.44 4.44 3.78
CA TYR A 48 -9.61 3.07 3.31
C TYR A 48 -11.01 2.88 2.73
N ILE A 49 -11.08 2.53 1.45
CA ILE A 49 -12.34 2.29 0.73
C ILE A 49 -12.39 0.80 0.37
N ASN A 50 -13.44 0.12 0.82
CA ASN A 50 -13.75 -1.25 0.42
C ASN A 50 -15.07 -1.26 -0.36
N PHE A 51 -15.00 -1.61 -1.65
CA PHE A 51 -16.17 -1.65 -2.54
C PHE A 51 -17.00 -2.93 -2.43
N GLU A 52 -16.57 -3.91 -1.62
CA GLU A 52 -17.31 -5.16 -1.41
C GLU A 52 -18.30 -5.09 -0.24
N ILE A 53 -18.20 -4.04 0.58
CA ILE A 53 -19.09 -3.86 1.73
C ILE A 53 -20.19 -2.89 1.29
N ASP A 54 -21.34 -3.43 0.94
CA ASP A 54 -22.57 -2.66 0.86
C ASP A 54 -22.97 -2.27 2.29
N THR A 55 -22.86 -0.97 2.59
CA THR A 55 -23.35 -0.37 3.84
C THR A 55 -24.87 -0.39 3.92
#